data_AF-A0A7S4A9Y1-F1
#
_entry.id   AF-A0A7S4A9Y1-F1
#
_cell.length_a   1.000
_cell.length_b   1.000
_cell.length_c   1.000
_cell.angle_alpha   90.00
_cell.angle_beta   90.00
_cell.angle_gamma   90.00
#
_symmetry.space_group_name_H-M   'P 1'
#
loop_
_entity.id
_entity.type
_entity.pdbx_description
1 polymer ?
#
loop_
_entity_poly.entity_id
_entity_poly.type
_entity_poly.pdbx_seq_one_letter_code
_entity_poly.pdbx_strand_id
1 'polypeptide(L)'
;PATMSKLSSDAVREAIKVIFSESKDKKRKFRETVELQIGLKAYDPQKDKRFSGTVKLPRIPRPNMTVCILGDAQHCEEAEKNSLPSMAVEDLKKLNKNKKLIKKLAK
;
A
#
# COMPACT_ATOMS: atom_id res chain seq x y z
N PRO A 1 27.89 16.02 1.08
CA PRO A 1 28.21 14.81 0.28
C PRO A 1 26.94 14.21 -0.35
N ALA A 2 26.75 14.43 -1.65
CA ALA A 2 25.58 13.93 -2.39
C ALA A 2 25.60 12.40 -2.42
N THR A 3 24.65 11.79 -1.72
CA THR A 3 24.40 10.35 -1.74
C THR A 3 23.96 9.95 -3.15
N MET A 4 24.89 9.42 -3.95
CA MET A 4 24.56 8.83 -5.25
C MET A 4 23.61 7.64 -5.05
N SER A 5 22.44 7.69 -5.69
CA SER A 5 21.56 6.55 -5.81
C SER A 5 22.30 5.43 -6.54
N LYS A 6 22.32 4.22 -5.98
CA LYS A 6 22.93 3.02 -6.61
C LYS A 6 22.22 2.58 -7.92
N LEU A 7 21.14 3.26 -8.27
CA LEU A 7 20.38 3.11 -9.51
C LEU A 7 20.52 4.41 -10.30
N SER A 8 20.85 4.30 -11.59
CA SER A 8 20.85 5.47 -12.48
C SER A 8 19.40 5.88 -12.76
N SER A 9 19.12 7.18 -12.65
CA SER A 9 17.81 7.74 -12.95
C SER A 9 17.38 7.47 -14.39
N ASP A 10 18.36 7.40 -15.29
CA ASP A 10 18.11 7.27 -16.72
C ASP A 10 17.70 5.84 -17.10
N ALA A 11 18.34 4.82 -16.52
CA ALA A 11 17.93 3.43 -16.74
C ALA A 11 16.50 3.17 -16.27
N VAL A 12 16.10 3.78 -15.13
CA VAL A 12 14.74 3.66 -14.60
C VAL A 12 13.73 4.33 -15.55
N ARG A 13 14.05 5.52 -16.08
CA ARG A 13 13.18 6.24 -17.01
C ARG A 13 13.02 5.52 -18.34
N GLU A 14 14.08 4.91 -18.86
CA GLU A 14 14.02 4.11 -20.09
C GLU A 14 13.17 2.85 -19.90
N ALA A 15 13.38 2.11 -18.81
CA ALA A 15 12.57 0.93 -18.52
C ALA A 15 11.07 1.25 -18.41
N ILE A 16 10.72 2.39 -17.78
CA ILE A 16 9.32 2.85 -17.69
C ILE A 16 8.75 3.15 -19.08
N LYS A 17 9.52 3.79 -19.98
CA LYS A 17 9.07 4.08 -21.35
C LYS A 17 8.75 2.80 -22.12
N VAL A 18 9.60 1.79 -22.01
CA VAL A 18 9.40 0.49 -22.68
C VAL A 18 8.15 -0.22 -22.17
N ILE A 19 7.97 -0.30 -20.84
CA ILE A 19 6.77 -0.90 -20.25
C ILE A 19 5.50 -0.17 -20.71
N PHE A 20 5.56 1.16 -20.82
CA PHE A 20 4.43 1.98 -21.23
C PHE A 20 4.09 1.81 -22.72
N SER A 21 5.09 1.64 -23.61
CA SER A 21 4.83 1.34 -25.02
C SER A 21 4.19 -0.04 -25.17
N GLU A 22 4.70 -1.06 -24.49
CA GLU A 22 4.16 -2.43 -24.57
C GLU A 22 2.71 -2.52 -24.06
N SER A 23 2.38 -1.77 -23.01
CA SER A 23 1.02 -1.66 -22.47
C SER A 23 0.04 -1.03 -23.47
N LYS A 24 0.49 -0.04 -24.26
CA LYS A 24 -0.32 0.59 -25.31
C LYS A 24 -0.54 -0.33 -26.50
N ASP A 25 0.52 -1.01 -26.93
CA ASP A 25 0.48 -1.87 -28.12
C ASP A 25 -0.36 -3.13 -27.89
N LYS A 26 -0.36 -3.67 -26.65
CA LYS A 26 -1.17 -4.83 -26.25
C LYS A 26 -2.15 -4.48 -25.14
N LYS A 27 -3.10 -3.60 -25.47
CA LYS A 27 -4.12 -3.12 -24.52
C LYS A 27 -4.93 -4.27 -23.91
N ARG A 28 -4.70 -4.56 -22.64
CA ARG A 28 -5.45 -5.58 -21.89
C ARG A 28 -6.84 -5.05 -21.49
N LYS A 29 -7.85 -5.93 -21.43
CA LYS A 29 -9.24 -5.58 -21.07
C LYS A 29 -9.46 -5.34 -19.56
N PHE A 30 -8.41 -5.06 -18.80
CA PHE A 30 -8.48 -4.83 -17.35
C PHE A 30 -7.47 -3.76 -16.91
N ARG A 31 -7.63 -3.22 -15.71
CA ARG A 31 -6.71 -2.21 -15.15
C ARG A 31 -5.39 -2.88 -14.77
N GLU A 32 -4.34 -2.58 -15.51
CA GLU A 32 -3.00 -3.12 -15.27
C GLU A 32 -2.43 -2.61 -13.93
N THR A 33 -1.72 -3.49 -13.23
CA THR A 33 -0.96 -3.17 -12.02
C THR A 33 0.50 -3.48 -12.32
N VAL A 34 1.39 -2.52 -12.04
CA VAL A 34 2.83 -2.69 -12.19
C VAL A 34 3.43 -2.79 -10.80
N GLU A 35 4.15 -3.87 -10.53
CA GLU A 35 4.87 -4.06 -9.28
C GLU A 35 6.34 -3.70 -9.47
N LEU A 36 6.89 -2.92 -8.54
CA LEU A 36 8.30 -2.59 -8.49
C LEU A 36 8.98 -3.56 -7.51
N GLN A 37 9.80 -4.46 -8.03
CA GLN A 37 10.63 -5.33 -7.21
C GLN A 37 12.04 -4.74 -7.08
N ILE A 38 12.51 -4.59 -5.85
CA ILE A 38 13.87 -4.10 -5.55
C ILE A 38 14.65 -5.26 -4.94
N GLY A 39 15.67 -5.74 -5.65
CA GLY A 39 16.63 -6.71 -5.14
C GLY A 39 17.83 -6.01 -4.52
N LEU A 40 18.02 -6.17 -3.21
CA LEU A 40 19.23 -5.69 -2.52
C LEU A 40 20.29 -6.80 -2.52
N LYS A 41 21.41 -6.57 -3.22
CA LYS A 41 22.57 -7.47 -3.17
C LYS A 41 23.37 -7.19 -1.88
N ALA A 42 23.83 -8.26 -1.23
CA ALA A 42 24.60 -8.23 0.02
C ALA A 42 23.86 -7.60 1.22
N TYR A 43 22.54 -7.82 1.31
CA TYR A 43 21.74 -7.45 2.47
C TYR A 43 21.28 -8.70 3.21
N ASP A 44 21.59 -8.79 4.51
CA ASP A 44 21.18 -9.89 5.38
C ASP A 44 20.10 -9.39 6.36
N PRO A 45 18.82 -9.79 6.20
CA PRO A 45 17.72 -9.30 7.01
C PRO A 45 17.80 -9.69 8.50
N GLN A 46 18.74 -10.57 8.89
CA GLN A 46 19.00 -10.90 10.30
C GLN A 46 20.10 -10.04 10.92
N LYS A 47 21.08 -9.59 10.13
CA LYS A 47 22.23 -8.81 10.62
C LYS A 47 22.07 -7.31 10.38
N ASP A 48 21.41 -6.94 9.29
CA ASP A 48 21.25 -5.55 8.88
C ASP A 48 19.93 -4.95 9.37
N LYS A 49 19.96 -3.67 9.70
CA LYS A 49 18.75 -2.94 10.12
C LYS A 49 17.73 -2.94 8.98
N ARG A 50 16.48 -3.27 9.29
CA ARG A 50 15.37 -3.20 8.33
C ARG A 50 15.22 -1.77 7.82
N PHE A 51 15.31 -1.59 6.50
CA PHE A 51 14.98 -0.32 5.87
C PHE A 51 13.46 -0.08 6.01
N SER A 52 13.06 0.81 6.90
CA SER A 52 11.68 1.29 7.03
C SER A 52 11.58 2.68 6.43
N GLY A 53 11.55 2.75 5.10
CA GLY A 53 11.27 3.99 4.36
C GLY A 53 9.82 3.99 3.89
N THR A 54 9.01 4.91 4.38
CA THR A 54 7.65 5.11 3.87
C THR A 54 7.69 6.14 2.74
N VAL A 55 7.37 5.72 1.51
CA VAL A 55 7.29 6.63 0.36
C VAL A 55 5.83 6.91 0.05
N LYS A 56 5.42 8.18 0.17
CA LYS A 56 4.08 8.61 -0.23
C LYS A 56 4.06 8.76 -1.76
N LEU A 57 3.31 7.88 -2.42
CA LEU A 57 3.14 7.98 -3.87
C LEU A 57 2.19 9.15 -4.19
N PRO A 58 2.48 9.95 -5.23
CA PRO A 58 1.64 11.09 -5.61
C PRO A 58 0.30 10.66 -6.23
N ARG A 59 0.20 9.43 -6.75
CA ARG A 59 -1.03 8.89 -7.34
C ARG A 59 -1.57 7.76 -6.50
N ILE A 60 -2.85 7.85 -6.12
CA ILE A 60 -3.54 6.82 -5.33
C ILE A 60 -3.66 5.54 -6.19
N PRO A 61 -2.97 4.44 -5.85
CA PRO A 61 -2.94 3.21 -6.67
C PRO A 61 -4.27 2.43 -6.61
N ARG A 62 -5.05 2.60 -5.54
CA ARG A 62 -6.38 2.02 -5.37
C ARG A 62 -7.38 3.07 -4.89
N PRO A 63 -8.09 3.75 -5.81
CA PRO A 63 -9.01 4.84 -5.45
C PRO A 63 -10.17 4.41 -4.54
N ASN A 64 -10.55 3.13 -4.55
CA ASN A 64 -11.68 2.60 -3.78
C ASN A 64 -11.23 1.75 -2.58
N MET A 65 -10.01 1.94 -2.07
CA MET A 65 -9.57 1.23 -0.87
C MET A 65 -10.19 1.90 0.35
N THR A 66 -11.21 1.28 0.93
CA THR A 66 -11.85 1.75 2.16
C THR A 66 -11.00 1.33 3.35
N VAL A 67 -10.54 2.31 4.13
CA VAL A 67 -9.81 2.07 5.39
C VAL A 67 -10.80 2.28 6.55
N CYS A 68 -10.88 1.31 7.45
CA CYS A 68 -11.67 1.40 8.68
C CYS A 68 -10.73 1.47 9.87
N ILE A 69 -10.92 2.46 10.75
CA ILE A 69 -10.10 2.65 11.95
C ILE A 69 -10.70 1.82 13.08
N LEU A 70 -9.89 0.93 13.65
CA LEU A 70 -10.23 0.13 14.81
C LEU A 70 -9.44 0.66 15.99
N GLY A 71 -10.10 1.27 16.97
CA GLY A 71 -9.40 1.93 18.07
C GLY A 71 -10.28 2.24 19.27
N ASP A 72 -9.64 2.80 20.29
CA ASP A 72 -10.30 3.30 21.50
C ASP A 72 -11.05 4.62 21.25
N ALA A 73 -11.83 5.07 22.24
CA ALA A 73 -12.71 6.25 22.13
C ALA A 73 -12.02 7.49 21.53
N GLN A 74 -10.76 7.77 21.91
CA GLN A 74 -10.00 8.90 21.36
C GLN A 74 -9.74 8.79 19.85
N HIS A 75 -9.41 7.60 19.36
CA HIS A 75 -9.18 7.35 17.93
C HIS A 75 -10.50 7.31 17.14
N CYS A 76 -11.59 6.87 17.76
CA CYS A 76 -12.93 6.96 17.17
C CYS A 76 -13.38 8.41 17.00
N GLU A 77 -13.17 9.28 17.99
CA GLU A 77 -13.49 10.70 17.86
C GLU A 77 -12.66 11.41 16.78
N GLU A 78 -11.36 11.08 16.67
CA GLU A 78 -10.51 11.60 15.59
C GLU A 78 -10.93 11.07 14.21
N ALA A 79 -11.36 9.81 14.12
CA ALA A 79 -11.86 9.22 12.89
C ALA A 79 -13.19 9.85 12.46
N GLU A 80 -14.12 10.06 13.38
CA GLU A 80 -15.40 10.74 13.13
C GLU A 80 -15.19 12.17 12.65
N LYS A 81 -14.26 12.92 13.27
CA LYS A 81 -13.87 14.27 12.80
C LYS A 81 -13.33 14.26 11.37
N ASN A 82 -12.64 13.20 10.99
CA ASN A 82 -12.09 13.01 9.64
C ASN A 82 -13.06 12.30 8.67
N SER A 83 -14.32 12.03 9.08
CA SER A 83 -15.32 11.28 8.30
C SER A 83 -14.83 9.89 7.85
N LEU A 84 -13.97 9.26 8.65
CA LEU A 84 -13.47 7.91 8.41
C LEU A 84 -14.32 6.90 9.19
N PRO A 85 -14.71 5.76 8.57
CA PRO A 85 -15.46 4.74 9.28
C PRO A 85 -14.60 4.17 10.41
N SER A 86 -15.12 4.23 11.64
CA SER A 86 -14.47 3.66 12.82
C SER A 86 -15.36 2.61 13.49
N MET A 87 -14.73 1.60 14.11
CA MET A 87 -15.44 0.66 14.98
C MET A 87 -14.76 0.58 16.34
N ALA A 88 -15.56 0.65 17.39
CA ALA A 88 -15.08 0.54 18.77
C ALA A 88 -14.82 -0.93 19.16
N VAL A 89 -14.09 -1.12 20.26
CA VAL A 89 -13.77 -2.44 20.83
C VAL A 89 -15.02 -3.27 21.13
N GLU A 90 -16.14 -2.63 21.48
CA GLU A 90 -17.42 -3.31 21.74
C GLU A 90 -18.05 -3.89 20.47
N ASP A 91 -17.92 -3.18 19.34
CA ASP A 91 -18.45 -3.63 18.06
C ASP A 91 -17.58 -4.73 17.45
N LEU A 92 -16.27 -4.69 17.71
CA LEU A 92 -15.34 -5.77 17.39
C LEU A 92 -15.67 -7.07 18.16
N LYS A 93 -16.04 -6.97 19.44
CA LYS A 93 -16.46 -8.14 20.23
C LYS A 93 -17.75 -8.78 19.69
N LYS A 94 -18.69 -7.98 19.18
CA LYS A 94 -19.92 -8.47 18.51
C LYS A 94 -19.60 -9.08 17.14
N LEU A 95 -18.66 -8.50 16.40
CA LEU A 95 -18.17 -8.99 15.11
C LEU A 95 -17.48 -10.35 15.20
N ASN A 96 -16.66 -10.57 16.23
CA ASN A 96 -15.89 -11.81 16.41
C ASN A 96 -16.77 -13.06 16.59
N LYS A 97 -18.01 -12.90 17.05
CA LYS A 97 -18.95 -14.01 17.20
C LYS A 97 -19.60 -14.43 15.88
N ASN A 98 -19.52 -13.60 14.84
CA ASN A 98 -20.30 -13.77 13.62
C ASN A 98 -19.40 -13.99 12.38
N LYS A 99 -19.10 -15.26 12.08
CA LYS A 99 -18.20 -15.68 10.99
C LYS A 99 -18.56 -15.11 9.61
N LYS A 100 -19.85 -14.82 9.36
CA LYS A 100 -20.31 -14.21 8.10
C LYS A 100 -19.84 -12.76 7.95
N LEU A 101 -19.90 -11.97 9.02
CA LEU A 101 -19.48 -10.57 9.02
C LEU A 101 -17.95 -10.44 8.95
N ILE A 102 -17.22 -11.33 9.63
CA ILE A 102 -15.75 -11.42 9.55
C ILE A 102 -15.31 -11.72 8.11
N LYS A 103 -15.95 -12.69 7.45
CA LYS A 103 -15.66 -13.01 6.04
C LYS A 103 -16.00 -11.88 5.07
N LYS A 104 -16.96 -11.00 5.41
CA LYS A 104 -17.33 -9.83 4.61
C LYS A 104 -16.34 -8.67 4.78
N LEU A 105 -15.71 -8.56 5.95
CA LEU A 105 -14.75 -7.51 6.29
C LEU A 105 -13.34 -7.81 5.75
N ALA A 106 -12.98 -9.08 5.61
CA ALA A 106 -11.68 -9.54 5.10
C ALA A 106 -11.60 -9.67 3.56
N LYS A 107 -12.63 -9.26 2.82
CA LYS A 107 -12.75 -9.43 1.37
C LYS A 107 -12.70 -8.08 0.67
#